data_AF-A0A2M9KY67-F1
#
_entry.id   AF-A0A2M9KY67-F1
#
_cell.length_a   1.000
_cell.length_b   1.000
_cell.length_c   1.000
_cell.angle_alpha   90.00
_cell.angle_beta   90.00
_cell.angle_gamma   90.00
#
_symmetry.space_group_name_H-M   'P 1'
#
loop_
_entity.id
_entity.type
_entity.pdbx_description
1 polymer ?
#
loop_
_entity_poly.entity_id
_entity_poly.type
_entity_poly.pdbx_seq_one_letter_code
_entity_poly.pdbx_strand_id
1 'polypeptide(L)'
;MAEKQMPVPRVYVIAFGAVGAAVLLGWVVAASRDQPEAWTPPVAPQRMVSRADVTPWPFTVDSGTLRCWTHSGVTFQPSGSTTEYGLNGSARTMGYSGPEAIWAVDPALPGSGLRLDLGGAIAIGNALC
;
A
#
# COMPACT_ATOMS: atom_id res chain seq x y z
N MET A 1 15.48 24.90 6.57
CA MET A 1 14.64 23.99 5.77
C MET A 1 13.21 24.49 5.96
N ALA A 2 12.66 25.18 4.96
CA ALA A 2 11.43 25.95 5.10
C ALA A 2 10.25 25.14 4.55
N GLU A 3 9.32 24.78 5.43
CA GLU A 3 8.03 24.17 5.09
C GLU A 3 7.15 25.22 4.41
N LYS A 4 6.84 25.02 3.12
CA LYS A 4 5.84 25.83 2.42
C LYS A 4 4.45 25.30 2.79
N GLN A 5 3.85 25.93 3.80
CA GLN A 5 2.43 25.85 4.10
C GLN A 5 1.63 26.31 2.86
N MET A 6 0.86 25.41 2.23
CA MET A 6 -0.06 25.81 1.16
C MET A 6 -1.41 26.23 1.75
N PRO A 7 -2.00 27.35 1.31
CA PRO A 7 -3.28 27.82 1.84
C PRO A 7 -4.46 26.97 1.31
N VAL A 8 -5.33 26.56 2.23
CA VAL A 8 -6.58 25.86 1.93
C VAL A 8 -7.58 26.85 1.29
N PRO A 9 -8.13 26.59 0.09
CA PRO A 9 -9.15 27.46 -0.48
C PRO A 9 -10.50 27.23 0.23
N ARG A 10 -11.03 28.28 0.86
CA ARG A 10 -12.42 28.35 1.34
C ARG A 10 -13.35 28.40 0.13
N VAL A 11 -14.17 27.36 -0.04
CA VAL A 11 -15.20 27.30 -1.09
C VAL A 11 -16.38 28.18 -0.69
N TYR A 12 -16.61 29.26 -1.45
CA TYR A 12 -17.80 30.11 -1.33
C TYR A 12 -18.88 29.55 -2.27
N VAL A 13 -19.96 28.99 -1.72
CA VAL A 13 -21.14 28.60 -2.49
C VAL A 13 -22.01 29.83 -2.65
N ILE A 14 -21.99 30.47 -3.82
CA ILE A 14 -22.90 31.57 -4.14
C ILE A 14 -24.10 30.98 -4.88
N ALA A 15 -25.24 30.92 -4.19
CA ALA A 15 -26.52 30.57 -4.79
C ALA A 15 -27.03 31.76 -5.60
N PHE A 16 -27.10 31.63 -6.92
CA PHE A 16 -27.81 32.58 -7.79
C PHE A 16 -29.14 31.99 -8.22
N GLY A 17 -30.22 32.62 -7.75
CA GLY A 17 -31.59 32.37 -8.14
C GLY A 17 -31.88 32.83 -9.58
N ALA A 18 -32.84 32.13 -10.18
CA ALA A 18 -33.33 32.26 -11.56
C ALA A 18 -33.83 33.66 -11.93
N VAL A 19 -33.61 34.09 -13.19
CA VAL A 19 -34.64 34.63 -14.12
C VAL A 19 -34.07 34.59 -15.55
N GLY A 20 -34.87 34.17 -16.54
CA GLY A 20 -34.78 34.71 -17.90
C GLY A 20 -34.60 33.69 -19.03
N ALA A 21 -35.71 33.36 -19.69
CA ALA A 21 -35.75 32.60 -20.93
C ALA A 21 -35.34 33.48 -22.13
N ALA A 22 -34.43 33.00 -22.98
CA ALA A 22 -34.28 33.47 -24.36
C ALA A 22 -33.59 32.40 -25.22
N VAL A 23 -34.27 32.05 -26.31
CA VAL A 23 -33.87 31.10 -27.34
C VAL A 23 -32.65 31.63 -28.11
N LEU A 24 -31.55 30.88 -28.12
CA LEU A 24 -30.51 31.00 -29.14
C LEU A 24 -30.02 29.60 -29.55
N LEU A 25 -30.23 29.31 -30.84
CA LEU A 25 -29.59 28.24 -31.59
C LEU A 25 -28.07 28.45 -31.52
N GLY A 26 -27.39 27.69 -30.68
CA GLY A 26 -25.95 27.79 -30.48
C GLY A 26 -25.39 26.43 -30.14
N TRP A 27 -24.71 25.84 -31.13
CA TRP A 27 -23.68 24.81 -31.01
C TRP A 27 -23.59 24.15 -29.63
N VAL A 28 -24.06 22.90 -29.54
CA VAL A 28 -23.63 22.02 -28.47
C VAL A 28 -22.15 21.72 -28.74
N VAL A 29 -21.29 22.67 -28.39
CA VAL A 29 -19.89 22.38 -28.11
C VAL A 29 -20.01 21.48 -26.89
N ALA A 30 -20.00 20.17 -27.16
CA ALA A 30 -19.70 19.20 -26.14
C ALA A 30 -18.33 19.62 -25.62
N ALA A 31 -18.33 20.42 -24.55
CA ALA A 31 -17.18 20.62 -23.73
C ALA A 31 -16.88 19.24 -23.18
N SER A 32 -16.09 18.47 -23.93
CA SER A 32 -15.27 17.40 -23.41
C SER A 32 -14.44 18.08 -22.34
N ARG A 33 -15.00 18.10 -21.13
CA ARG A 33 -14.29 18.40 -19.92
C ARG A 33 -13.18 17.37 -19.92
N ASP A 34 -11.98 17.77 -20.34
CA ASP A 34 -10.75 17.08 -20.02
C ASP A 34 -10.84 16.79 -18.51
N GLN A 35 -11.22 15.56 -18.17
CA GLN A 35 -11.20 15.15 -16.77
C GLN A 35 -9.74 15.19 -16.39
N PRO A 36 -9.34 15.91 -15.32
CA PRO A 36 -7.98 15.82 -14.83
C PRO A 36 -7.74 14.34 -14.53
N GLU A 37 -6.78 13.73 -15.22
CA GLU A 37 -6.38 12.36 -14.96
C GLU A 37 -6.15 12.25 -13.45
N ALA A 38 -7.02 11.48 -12.80
CA ALA A 38 -6.94 11.30 -11.36
C ALA A 38 -5.54 10.76 -11.08
N TRP A 39 -4.78 11.46 -10.25
CA TRP A 39 -3.48 10.98 -9.80
C TRP A 39 -3.71 9.66 -9.08
N THR A 40 -3.45 8.54 -9.77
CA THR A 40 -3.36 7.23 -9.12
C THR A 40 -2.01 7.16 -8.45
N PRO A 41 -1.95 7.08 -7.10
CA PRO A 41 -0.70 6.84 -6.42
C PRO A 41 -0.05 5.57 -7.00
N PRO A 42 1.26 5.54 -7.20
CA PRO A 42 1.95 4.34 -7.64
C PRO A 42 1.70 3.22 -6.63
N VAL A 43 1.13 2.11 -7.11
CA VAL A 43 0.94 0.91 -6.31
C VAL A 43 2.27 0.17 -6.26
N ALA A 44 2.77 -0.11 -5.06
CA ALA A 44 3.98 -0.91 -4.89
C ALA A 44 3.83 -2.28 -5.59
N PRO A 45 4.87 -2.75 -6.32
CA PRO A 45 4.92 -4.11 -6.82
C PRO A 45 4.61 -5.12 -5.70
N GLN A 46 3.75 -6.08 -6.02
CA GLN A 46 3.22 -7.01 -5.04
C GLN A 46 3.00 -8.41 -5.63
N ARG A 47 3.06 -9.42 -4.76
CA ARG A 47 2.77 -10.81 -5.10
C ARG A 47 2.11 -11.52 -3.92
N MET A 48 1.07 -12.30 -4.19
CA MET A 48 0.49 -13.21 -3.21
C MET A 48 1.38 -14.45 -3.06
N VAL A 49 1.64 -14.85 -1.82
CA VAL A 49 2.47 -16.00 -1.44
C VAL A 49 1.80 -16.82 -0.36
N SER A 50 2.17 -18.09 -0.30
CA SER A 50 1.63 -19.10 0.61
C SER A 50 2.73 -20.04 1.11
N ARG A 51 2.37 -20.93 2.04
CA ARG A 51 3.24 -22.02 2.53
C ARG A 51 3.91 -22.84 1.42
N ALA A 52 3.31 -22.91 0.23
CA ALA A 52 3.88 -23.62 -0.91
C ALA A 52 5.03 -22.87 -1.61
N ASP A 53 5.12 -21.54 -1.45
CA ASP A 53 6.10 -20.69 -2.14
C ASP A 53 7.43 -20.58 -1.39
N VAL A 54 7.45 -20.79 -0.07
CA VAL A 54 8.64 -20.64 0.79
C VAL A 54 8.76 -21.83 1.74
N THR A 55 9.94 -22.46 1.78
CA THR A 55 10.23 -23.58 2.67
C THR A 55 11.55 -23.33 3.43
N PRO A 56 11.55 -23.36 4.78
CA PRO A 56 10.38 -23.46 5.66
C PRO A 56 9.51 -22.20 5.59
N TRP A 57 8.20 -22.35 5.78
CA TRP A 57 7.28 -21.22 5.81
C TRP A 57 7.38 -20.48 7.16
N PRO A 58 7.78 -19.20 7.20
CA PRO A 58 8.18 -18.57 8.45
C PRO A 58 7.03 -17.88 9.21
N PHE A 59 5.80 -17.97 8.72
CA PHE A 59 4.65 -17.30 9.32
C PHE A 59 3.65 -18.28 9.94
N THR A 60 2.93 -17.84 10.96
CA THR A 60 1.84 -18.62 11.59
C THR A 60 0.57 -18.67 10.74
N VAL A 61 0.40 -17.70 9.84
CA VAL A 61 -0.70 -17.62 8.86
C VAL A 61 -0.35 -18.41 7.60
N ASP A 62 -1.33 -18.94 6.88
CA ASP A 62 -1.05 -19.82 5.71
C ASP A 62 -0.67 -19.09 4.42
N SER A 63 -1.00 -17.80 4.31
CA SER A 63 -0.75 -16.98 3.13
C SER A 63 -0.81 -15.48 3.41
N GLY A 64 -0.33 -14.69 2.46
CA GLY A 64 -0.46 -13.24 2.46
C GLY A 64 0.13 -12.60 1.21
N THR A 65 0.21 -11.27 1.22
CA THR A 65 0.77 -10.48 0.12
C THR A 65 2.12 -9.91 0.52
N LEU A 66 3.16 -10.20 -0.27
CA LEU A 66 4.44 -9.51 -0.21
C LEU A 66 4.37 -8.25 -1.08
N ARG A 67 4.95 -7.16 -0.59
CA ARG A 67 5.13 -5.93 -1.37
C ARG A 67 6.58 -5.47 -1.27
N CYS A 68 7.05 -4.84 -2.35
CA CYS A 68 8.28 -4.06 -2.29
C CYS A 68 7.96 -2.57 -2.44
N TRP A 69 8.21 -1.82 -1.38
CA TRP A 69 8.11 -0.38 -1.35
C TRP A 69 9.45 0.26 -1.74
N THR A 70 9.46 1.59 -1.81
CA THR A 70 10.67 2.39 -2.06
C THR A 70 11.85 1.95 -1.19
N HIS A 71 13.07 2.08 -1.71
CA HIS A 71 14.31 1.69 -1.00
C HIS A 71 14.37 0.21 -0.59
N SER A 72 13.76 -0.66 -1.41
CA SER A 72 13.74 -2.11 -1.19
C SER A 72 13.11 -2.51 0.15
N GLY A 73 12.07 -1.79 0.57
CA GLY A 73 11.34 -2.09 1.79
C GLY A 73 10.36 -3.24 1.57
N VAL A 74 10.74 -4.44 2.02
CA VAL A 74 9.91 -5.63 1.88
C VAL A 74 8.95 -5.74 3.05
N THR A 75 7.66 -5.83 2.75
CA THR A 75 6.58 -5.99 3.72
C THR A 75 5.74 -7.22 3.42
N PHE A 76 5.00 -7.68 4.43
CA PHE A 76 4.05 -8.77 4.33
C PHE A 76 2.74 -8.40 5.02
N GLN A 77 1.64 -8.57 4.29
CA GLN A 77 0.28 -8.43 4.79
C GLN A 77 -0.40 -9.80 4.80
N PRO A 78 -0.73 -10.38 5.97
CA PRO A 78 -1.47 -11.64 6.04
C PRO A 78 -2.80 -11.58 5.28
N SER A 79 -3.19 -12.69 4.65
CA SER A 79 -4.50 -12.80 4.00
C SER A 79 -5.62 -12.55 5.02
N GLY A 80 -6.53 -11.62 4.70
CA GLY A 80 -7.63 -11.23 5.59
C GLY A 80 -7.26 -10.25 6.70
N SER A 81 -6.01 -9.78 6.76
CA SER A 81 -5.57 -8.73 7.68
C SER A 81 -5.40 -7.39 6.96
N THR A 82 -5.71 -6.30 7.64
CA THR A 82 -5.34 -4.95 7.19
C THR A 82 -3.94 -4.54 7.64
N THR A 83 -3.35 -5.25 8.60
CA THR A 83 -2.03 -4.95 9.15
C THR A 83 -0.93 -5.46 8.23
N GLU A 84 0.03 -4.60 7.96
CA GLU A 84 1.19 -4.88 7.13
C GLU A 84 2.47 -4.77 7.97
N TYR A 85 3.34 -5.77 7.85
CA TYR A 85 4.55 -5.91 8.67
C TYR A 85 5.81 -5.78 7.82
N GLY A 86 6.82 -5.09 8.34
CA GLY A 86 8.12 -4.93 7.70
C GLY A 86 9.01 -6.15 7.93
N LEU A 87 9.39 -6.85 6.85
CA LEU A 87 10.23 -8.04 6.93
C LEU A 87 11.72 -7.73 7.01
N ASN A 88 12.16 -6.56 6.53
CA ASN A 88 13.57 -6.18 6.50
C ASN A 88 13.86 -4.84 7.20
N GLY A 89 15.14 -4.46 7.26
CA GLY A 89 15.57 -3.19 7.85
C GLY A 89 14.93 -1.97 7.19
N SER A 90 14.94 -1.92 5.86
CA SER A 90 14.37 -0.81 5.07
C SER A 90 12.88 -0.60 5.38
N ALA A 91 12.08 -1.67 5.43
CA ALA A 91 10.67 -1.59 5.78
C ALA A 91 10.46 -1.05 7.21
N ARG A 92 11.26 -1.50 8.17
CA ARG A 92 11.17 -1.00 9.55
C ARG A 92 11.57 0.48 9.68
N THR A 93 12.57 0.94 8.91
CA THR A 93 12.94 2.36 8.86
C THR A 93 11.83 3.25 8.29
N MET A 94 10.95 2.71 7.43
CA MET A 94 9.76 3.42 6.94
C MET A 94 8.60 3.45 7.94
N GLY A 95 8.73 2.80 9.10
CA GLY A 95 7.73 2.83 10.18
C GLY A 95 6.82 1.60 10.26
N TYR A 96 7.04 0.58 9.43
CA TYR A 96 6.33 -0.69 9.56
C TYR A 96 6.81 -1.45 10.81
N SER A 97 5.87 -1.99 11.58
CA SER A 97 6.18 -2.90 12.69
C SER A 97 6.78 -4.21 12.17
N GLY A 98 7.64 -4.84 12.96
CA GLY A 98 8.17 -6.16 12.61
C GLY A 98 7.09 -7.25 12.64
N PRO A 99 7.38 -8.44 12.11
CA PRO A 99 6.40 -9.51 12.01
C PRO A 99 6.23 -10.30 13.32
N GLU A 100 6.68 -9.79 14.47
CA GLU A 100 6.78 -10.57 15.71
C GLU A 100 5.46 -11.23 16.15
N ALA A 101 4.31 -10.65 15.79
CA ALA A 101 2.97 -11.17 16.08
C ALA A 101 2.58 -12.39 15.22
N ILE A 102 3.20 -12.56 14.05
CA ILE A 102 2.89 -13.62 13.08
C ILE A 102 4.10 -14.49 12.74
N TRP A 103 5.26 -14.21 13.33
CA TRP A 103 6.51 -14.90 13.03
C TRP A 103 6.57 -16.23 13.78
N ALA A 104 6.58 -17.33 13.04
CA ALA A 104 6.53 -18.67 13.57
C ALA A 104 7.81 -19.03 14.35
N VAL A 105 7.61 -19.72 15.47
CA VAL A 105 8.68 -20.35 16.25
C VAL A 105 9.12 -21.63 15.55
N ASP A 106 10.42 -21.90 15.57
CA ASP A 106 11.00 -23.11 14.97
C ASP A 106 10.55 -24.36 15.76
N PRO A 107 9.75 -25.27 15.16
CA PRO A 107 9.29 -26.47 15.83
C PRO A 107 10.41 -27.48 16.11
N ALA A 108 11.57 -27.37 15.45
CA ALA A 108 12.72 -28.24 15.68
C ALA A 108 13.41 -27.97 17.03
N LEU A 109 13.22 -26.77 17.60
CA LEU A 109 13.85 -26.33 18.85
C LEU A 109 12.79 -25.83 19.85
N PRO A 110 11.91 -26.73 20.35
CA PRO A 110 10.83 -26.35 21.26
C PRO A 110 11.39 -25.72 22.55
N GLY A 111 10.77 -24.62 22.99
CA GLY A 111 11.16 -23.90 24.22
C GLY A 111 12.32 -22.92 24.06
N SER A 112 13.01 -22.89 22.92
CA SER A 112 14.09 -21.91 22.66
C SER A 112 13.57 -20.50 22.37
N GLY A 113 12.33 -20.38 21.89
CA GLY A 113 11.77 -19.14 21.35
C GLY A 113 12.41 -18.69 20.04
N LEU A 114 13.29 -19.50 19.44
CA LEU A 114 13.89 -19.23 18.13
C LEU A 114 12.81 -19.23 17.06
N ARG A 115 12.91 -18.29 16.12
CA ARG A 115 11.95 -18.11 15.04
C ARG A 115 12.52 -18.60 13.71
N LEU A 116 11.65 -19.05 12.83
CA LEU A 116 12.03 -19.53 11.49
C LEU A 116 12.68 -18.42 10.66
N ASP A 117 13.61 -18.76 9.79
CA ASP A 117 14.30 -17.75 8.98
C ASP A 117 13.35 -17.02 8.00
N LEU A 118 13.43 -15.69 7.94
CA LEU A 118 12.64 -14.87 7.01
C LEU A 118 13.28 -14.73 5.62
N GLY A 119 14.54 -15.18 5.45
CA GLY A 119 15.35 -14.94 4.26
C GLY A 119 14.68 -15.37 2.96
N GLY A 120 14.01 -16.52 2.95
CA GLY A 120 13.26 -16.99 1.77
C GLY A 120 12.13 -16.04 1.36
N ALA A 121 11.33 -15.55 2.31
CA ALA A 121 10.25 -14.60 2.04
C ALA A 121 10.80 -13.23 1.62
N ILE A 122 11.87 -12.75 2.27
CA ILE A 122 12.55 -11.50 1.94
C ILE A 122 13.13 -11.57 0.52
N ALA A 123 13.71 -12.69 0.11
CA ALA A 123 14.25 -12.87 -1.24
C ALA A 123 13.17 -12.76 -2.32
N ILE A 124 12.00 -13.39 -2.11
CA ILE A 124 10.85 -13.25 -3.02
C ILE A 124 10.39 -11.79 -3.09
N GLY A 125 10.29 -11.11 -1.94
CA GLY A 125 9.89 -9.70 -1.90
C GLY A 125 10.89 -8.77 -2.60
N ASN A 126 12.19 -9.00 -2.41
CA ASN A 126 13.25 -8.23 -3.08
C ASN A 126 13.22 -8.40 -4.60
N ALA A 127 12.79 -9.55 -5.12
CA ALA A 127 12.64 -9.78 -6.55
C ALA A 127 11.51 -8.94 -7.18
N LEU A 128 10.69 -8.24 -6.39
CA LEU A 128 9.61 -7.37 -6.87
C LEU A 128 10.04 -5.90 -7.10
N CYS A 129 11.22 -5.48 -6.62
CA CYS A 129 11.58 -4.06 -6.43
C CYS A 129 11.98 -3.24 -7.67
#